data_AF-A0A2T2RTI8-F1
#
_entry.id   AF-A0A2T2RTI8-F1
#
_cell.length_a   1.000
_cell.length_b   1.000
_cell.length_c   1.000
_cell.angle_alpha   90.00
_cell.angle_beta   90.00
_cell.angle_gamma   90.00
#
_symmetry.space_group_name_H-M   'P 1'
#
loop_
_entity.id
_entity.type
_entity.pdbx_description
1 polymer ?
#
loop_
_entity_poly.entity_id
_entity_poly.type
_entity_poly.pdbx_seq_one_letter_code
_entity_poly.pdbx_strand_id
1 'polypeptide(L)'
;MFAELILLLEEPYPTSGRALTAVRLYKICPDTFWEMICKSRSILRKVMKISTQRSQIHEAVTQQQAKLISLATLSAGVAHELNNPDAAVRRGVDNLEEVLQTLPSLALKLHQQPLTEERIAFLCDLYQQATESAKESSRLDPLTQSELEDAAVEWLDAHDIPESWKLAPTLVAAGVDTERLDEVASNVAPECPSDVLSWLEAMLTGRGDC
;
A
#
# COMPACT_ATOMS: atom_id res chain seq x y z
N MET A 1 22.59 18.47 -12.80
CA MET A 1 22.69 19.19 -11.50
C MET A 1 22.40 18.16 -10.43
N PHE A 2 23.14 18.15 -9.34
CA PHE A 2 22.89 17.30 -8.17
C PHE A 2 22.94 18.22 -6.95
N ALA A 3 22.33 17.81 -5.83
CA ALA A 3 22.23 18.60 -4.60
C ALA A 3 21.32 19.84 -4.63
N GLU A 4 20.53 20.07 -5.69
CA GLU A 4 19.53 21.15 -5.69
C GLU A 4 18.44 20.93 -4.64
N LEU A 5 18.05 19.68 -4.40
CA LEU A 5 17.10 19.32 -3.34
C LEU A 5 17.64 19.65 -1.94
N ILE A 6 18.93 19.46 -1.69
CA ILE A 6 19.57 19.84 -0.41
C ILE A 6 19.43 21.34 -0.19
N LEU A 7 19.72 22.12 -1.23
CA LEU A 7 19.66 23.57 -1.15
C LEU A 7 18.23 24.08 -1.00
N LEU A 8 17.26 23.45 -1.67
CA LEU A 8 15.85 23.86 -1.62
C LEU A 8 15.12 23.43 -0.34
N LEU A 9 15.45 22.26 0.20
CA LEU A 9 14.79 21.68 1.38
C LEU A 9 15.56 21.94 2.68
N GLU A 10 16.80 22.44 2.59
CA GLU A 10 17.73 22.57 3.72
C GLU A 10 18.00 21.25 4.48
N GLU A 11 17.74 20.12 3.83
CA GLU A 11 17.92 18.78 4.40
C GLU A 11 19.13 18.06 3.81
N PRO A 12 19.87 17.26 4.61
CA PRO A 12 20.98 16.47 4.11
C PRO A 12 20.50 15.47 3.04
N TYR A 13 21.23 15.37 1.93
CA TYR A 13 20.85 14.46 0.84
C TYR A 13 20.91 13.00 1.33
N PRO A 14 19.86 12.19 1.11
CA PRO A 14 19.81 10.82 1.61
C PRO A 14 20.69 9.85 0.80
N THR A 15 21.46 10.32 -0.19
CA THR A 15 22.24 9.45 -1.07
C THR A 15 23.67 9.95 -1.27
N SER A 16 24.58 9.02 -1.53
CA SER A 16 25.96 9.30 -1.92
C SER A 16 26.17 8.99 -3.41
N GLY A 17 27.17 9.63 -4.03
CA GLY A 17 27.49 9.43 -5.44
C GLY A 17 28.98 9.17 -5.62
N ARG A 18 29.34 8.18 -6.46
CA ARG A 18 30.72 7.88 -6.84
C ARG A 18 30.86 7.87 -8.36
N ALA A 19 31.91 8.49 -8.87
CA ALA A 19 32.22 8.44 -10.29
C ALA A 19 32.66 7.02 -10.68
N LEU A 20 32.00 6.43 -11.68
CA LEU A 20 32.37 5.11 -12.24
C LEU A 20 33.38 5.23 -13.39
N THR A 21 33.47 6.41 -14.00
CA THR A 21 34.38 6.74 -15.10
C THR A 21 34.99 8.12 -14.86
N ALA A 22 35.97 8.51 -15.68
CA ALA A 22 36.52 9.86 -15.63
C ALA A 22 35.43 10.89 -15.99
N VAL A 23 35.11 11.78 -15.03
CA VAL A 23 34.08 12.83 -15.18
C VAL A 23 34.68 14.21 -14.94
N ARG A 24 34.10 15.23 -15.58
CA ARG A 24 34.33 16.65 -15.23
C ARG A 24 33.06 17.21 -14.62
N LEU A 25 33.19 17.81 -13.44
CA LEU A 25 32.08 18.41 -12.70
C LEU A 25 32.28 19.92 -12.62
N TYR A 26 31.20 20.66 -12.85
CA TYR A 26 31.13 22.08 -12.57
C TYR A 26 30.42 22.28 -11.24
N LYS A 27 31.13 22.89 -10.28
CA LYS A 27 30.59 23.23 -8.97
C LYS A 27 30.10 24.67 -8.98
N ILE A 28 28.88 24.88 -8.52
CA ILE A 28 28.29 26.20 -8.30
C ILE A 28 28.22 26.41 -6.78
N CYS A 29 28.66 27.58 -6.30
CA CYS A 29 28.51 27.92 -4.89
C CYS A 29 27.04 28.20 -4.55
N PRO A 30 26.57 27.88 -3.33
CA PRO A 30 25.18 28.11 -2.92
C PRO A 30 24.70 29.55 -3.19
N ASP A 31 25.49 30.56 -2.82
CA ASP A 31 25.13 31.97 -3.02
C ASP A 31 24.92 32.32 -4.51
N THR A 32 25.80 31.82 -5.39
CA THR A 32 25.70 32.00 -6.83
C THR A 32 24.48 31.28 -7.42
N PHE A 33 24.12 30.12 -6.86
CA PHE A 33 22.92 29.39 -7.27
C PHE A 33 21.65 30.18 -6.94
N TRP A 34 21.56 30.72 -5.73
CA TRP A 34 20.43 31.56 -5.32
C TRP A 34 20.33 32.85 -6.12
N GLU A 35 21.47 33.52 -6.34
CA GLU A 35 21.52 34.71 -7.20
C GLU A 35 21.04 34.41 -8.62
N MET A 36 21.44 33.27 -9.19
CA MET A 36 21.02 32.82 -10.51
C MET A 36 19.50 32.54 -10.60
N ILE A 37 18.94 31.93 -9.55
CA ILE A 37 17.49 31.69 -9.45
C ILE A 37 16.71 33.01 -9.38
N CYS A 38 17.17 33.96 -8.56
CA CYS A 38 16.53 35.28 -8.42
C CYS A 38 16.59 36.09 -9.72
N LYS A 39 17.68 36.00 -10.47
CA LYS A 39 17.88 36.76 -11.72
C LYS A 39 17.18 36.15 -12.94
N SER A 40 16.86 34.86 -12.92
CA SER A 40 16.31 34.18 -14.10
C SER A 40 15.16 33.23 -13.80
N ARG A 41 13.96 33.65 -14.18
CA ARG A 41 12.74 32.85 -14.05
C ARG A 41 12.77 31.55 -14.88
N SER A 42 13.52 31.51 -15.97
CA SER A 42 13.66 30.29 -16.79
C SER A 42 14.50 29.23 -16.09
N ILE A 43 15.51 29.65 -15.32
CA ILE A 43 16.35 28.76 -14.51
C ILE A 43 15.57 28.23 -13.31
N LEU A 44 14.86 29.10 -12.59
CA LEU A 44 13.95 28.69 -11.50
C LEU A 44 12.98 27.59 -11.95
N ARG A 45 12.26 27.78 -13.07
CA ARG A 45 11.32 26.76 -13.57
C ARG A 45 11.99 25.43 -13.88
N LYS A 46 13.19 25.44 -14.46
CA LYS A 46 13.94 24.20 -14.76
C LYS A 46 14.38 23.50 -13.49
N VAL A 47 14.88 24.24 -12.50
CA VAL A 47 15.29 23.70 -11.19
C VAL A 47 14.09 23.07 -10.48
N MET A 48 12.96 23.78 -10.41
CA MET A 48 11.72 23.24 -9.82
C MET A 48 11.27 21.96 -10.52
N LYS A 49 11.24 21.94 -11.86
CA LYS A 49 10.88 20.72 -12.62
C LYS A 49 11.78 19.53 -12.29
N ILE A 50 13.10 19.76 -12.24
CA ILE A 50 14.09 18.71 -11.92
C ILE A 50 13.90 18.23 -10.47
N SER A 51 13.65 19.16 -9.54
CA SER A 51 13.40 18.87 -8.14
C SER A 51 12.17 17.97 -7.96
N THR A 52 11.02 18.34 -8.53
CA THR A 52 9.78 17.57 -8.45
C THR A 52 9.95 16.16 -9.04
N GLN A 53 10.54 16.06 -10.23
CA GLN A 53 10.77 14.76 -10.88
C GLN A 53 11.68 13.86 -10.03
N ARG A 54 12.67 14.43 -9.34
CA ARG A 54 13.57 13.67 -8.47
C ARG A 54 12.91 13.25 -7.17
N SER A 55 12.11 14.11 -6.55
CA SER A 55 11.34 13.74 -5.35
C SER A 55 10.47 12.52 -5.61
N GLN A 56 9.75 12.48 -6.73
CA GLN A 56 8.92 11.34 -7.14
C GLN A 56 9.73 10.05 -7.30
N ILE A 57 10.92 10.12 -7.94
CA ILE A 57 11.80 8.96 -8.11
C ILE A 57 12.30 8.45 -6.75
N HIS A 58 12.71 9.35 -5.85
CA HIS A 58 13.19 8.96 -4.52
C HIS A 58 12.09 8.31 -3.69
N GLU A 59 10.88 8.85 -3.76
CA GLU A 59 9.71 8.29 -3.09
C GLU A 59 9.40 6.88 -3.61
N ALA A 60 9.33 6.69 -4.94
CA ALA A 60 9.10 5.38 -5.55
C ALA A 60 10.18 4.35 -5.15
N VAL A 61 11.46 4.74 -5.16
CA VAL A 61 12.56 3.85 -4.73
C VAL A 61 12.46 3.51 -3.24
N THR A 62 12.12 4.49 -2.40
CA THR A 62 11.97 4.28 -0.95
C THR A 62 10.80 3.34 -0.66
N GLN A 63 9.68 3.53 -1.34
CA GLN A 63 8.52 2.63 -1.27
C GLN A 63 8.89 1.21 -1.72
N GLN A 64 9.61 1.06 -2.83
CA GLN A 64 10.07 -0.25 -3.31
C GLN A 64 11.03 -0.93 -2.32
N GLN A 65 11.94 -0.18 -1.72
CA GLN A 65 12.85 -0.69 -0.68
C GLN A 65 12.08 -1.16 0.56
N ALA A 66 11.09 -0.40 1.01
CA ALA A 66 10.23 -0.79 2.13
C ALA A 66 9.47 -2.10 1.82
N LYS A 67 8.90 -2.23 0.60
CA LYS A 67 8.26 -3.47 0.14
C LYS A 67 9.24 -4.66 0.19
N LEU A 68 10.46 -4.51 -0.31
CA LEU A 68 11.49 -5.56 -0.28
C LEU A 68 11.92 -5.95 1.14
N ILE A 69 12.05 -4.98 2.05
CA ILE A 69 12.39 -5.25 3.45
C ILE A 69 11.24 -6.01 4.13
N SER A 70 9.99 -5.62 3.87
CA SER A 70 8.81 -6.33 4.37
C SER A 70 8.80 -7.77 3.88
N LEU A 71 8.96 -7.99 2.57
CA LEU A 71 9.04 -9.32 1.96
C LEU A 71 10.18 -10.17 2.54
N ALA A 72 11.37 -9.58 2.75
CA ALA A 72 12.50 -10.28 3.36
C ALA A 72 12.21 -10.68 4.81
N THR A 73 11.52 -9.82 5.57
CA THR A 73 11.13 -10.09 6.97
C THR A 73 10.07 -11.19 7.03
N LEU A 74 9.04 -11.11 6.19
CA LEU A 74 8.01 -12.15 6.07
C LEU A 74 8.62 -13.48 5.65
N SER A 75 9.49 -13.48 4.64
CA SER A 75 10.19 -14.70 4.17
C SER A 75 11.07 -15.31 5.27
N ALA A 76 11.74 -14.49 6.08
CA ALA A 76 12.51 -14.97 7.23
C ALA A 76 11.60 -15.55 8.33
N GLY A 77 10.44 -14.94 8.58
CA GLY A 77 9.42 -15.44 9.49
C GLY A 77 8.88 -16.80 9.04
N VAL A 78 8.45 -16.91 7.78
CA VAL A 78 7.94 -18.14 7.17
C VAL A 78 9.01 -19.23 7.13
N ALA A 79 10.27 -18.90 6.79
CA ALA A 79 11.36 -19.87 6.84
C ALA A 79 11.62 -20.37 8.26
N HIS A 80 11.47 -19.51 9.27
CA HIS A 80 11.56 -19.90 10.68
C HIS A 80 10.38 -20.77 11.11
N GLU A 81 9.18 -20.54 10.57
CA GLU A 81 7.95 -21.32 10.82
C GLU A 81 7.97 -22.68 10.15
N LEU A 82 8.43 -22.75 8.90
CA LEU A 82 8.61 -24.02 8.19
C LEU A 82 9.62 -24.93 8.90
N ASN A 83 10.63 -24.33 9.54
CA ASN A 83 11.58 -25.06 10.37
C ASN A 83 11.09 -25.31 11.80
N ASN A 84 9.95 -24.74 12.21
CA ASN A 84 9.40 -24.86 13.56
C ASN A 84 7.86 -24.96 13.55
N PRO A 85 7.31 -26.17 13.32
CA PRO A 85 5.87 -26.38 13.20
C PRO A 85 5.08 -25.98 14.46
N ASP A 86 5.67 -26.08 15.65
CA ASP A 86 5.02 -25.63 16.89
C ASP A 86 4.84 -24.10 16.92
N ALA A 87 5.78 -23.35 16.33
CA ALA A 87 5.67 -21.89 16.21
C ALA A 87 4.67 -21.45 15.14
N ALA A 88 4.53 -22.24 14.06
CA ALA A 88 3.50 -22.02 13.04
C ALA A 88 2.09 -22.23 13.62
N VAL A 89 1.88 -23.34 14.35
CA VAL A 89 0.58 -23.63 15.00
C VAL A 89 0.22 -22.57 16.04
N ARG A 90 1.17 -22.15 16.89
CA ARG A 90 0.93 -21.08 17.87
C ARG A 90 0.54 -19.76 17.22
N ARG A 91 1.23 -19.36 16.14
CA ARG A 91 0.86 -18.13 15.41
C ARG A 91 -0.50 -18.21 14.73
N GLY A 92 -0.86 -19.36 14.18
CA GLY A 92 -2.22 -19.56 13.66
C GLY A 92 -3.29 -19.38 14.75
N VAL A 93 -3.02 -19.84 15.97
CA VAL A 93 -3.91 -19.64 17.13
C VAL A 93 -3.93 -18.18 17.59
N ASP A 94 -2.77 -17.52 17.68
CA ASP A 94 -2.67 -16.12 18.09
C ASP A 94 -3.37 -15.18 17.08
N ASN A 95 -3.21 -15.41 15.78
CA ASN A 95 -3.92 -14.67 14.73
C ASN A 95 -5.44 -14.87 14.82
N LEU A 96 -5.88 -16.11 15.10
CA LEU A 96 -7.30 -16.39 15.29
C LEU A 96 -7.86 -15.67 16.52
N GLU A 97 -7.10 -15.60 17.61
CA GLU A 97 -7.48 -14.86 18.81
C GLU A 97 -7.62 -13.35 18.52
N GLU A 98 -6.67 -12.75 17.80
CA GLU A 98 -6.72 -11.33 17.41
C GLU A 98 -7.93 -11.01 16.53
N VAL A 99 -8.25 -11.87 15.56
CA VAL A 99 -9.42 -11.69 14.70
C VAL A 99 -10.73 -11.86 15.47
N LEU A 100 -10.81 -12.84 16.37
CA LEU A 100 -12.00 -13.03 17.23
C LEU A 100 -12.22 -11.86 18.20
N GLN A 101 -11.17 -11.15 18.61
CA GLN A 101 -11.28 -9.96 19.46
C GLN A 101 -11.72 -8.71 18.67
N THR A 102 -11.34 -8.58 17.40
CA THR A 102 -11.63 -7.41 16.56
C THR A 102 -13.00 -7.49 15.87
N LEU A 103 -13.42 -8.69 15.47
CA LEU A 103 -14.69 -8.96 14.77
C LEU A 103 -15.94 -8.36 15.44
N PRO A 104 -16.17 -8.52 16.76
CA PRO A 104 -17.34 -7.96 17.42
C PRO A 104 -17.40 -6.43 17.33
N SER A 105 -16.24 -5.76 17.37
CA SER A 105 -16.17 -4.30 17.28
C SER A 105 -16.50 -3.79 15.88
N LEU A 106 -16.04 -4.50 14.85
CA LEU A 106 -16.34 -4.20 13.44
C LEU A 106 -17.82 -4.47 13.14
N ALA A 107 -18.37 -5.60 13.62
CA ALA A 107 -19.79 -5.91 13.49
C ALA A 107 -20.68 -4.87 14.20
N LEU A 108 -20.26 -4.38 15.37
CA LEU A 108 -20.99 -3.34 16.09
C LEU A 108 -20.95 -2.00 15.35
N LYS A 109 -19.82 -1.62 14.75
CA LYS A 109 -19.71 -0.42 13.89
C LYS A 109 -20.65 -0.53 12.67
N LEU A 110 -20.70 -1.70 12.04
CA LEU A 110 -21.61 -1.97 10.92
C LEU A 110 -23.08 -1.81 11.33
N HIS A 111 -23.44 -2.30 12.52
CA HIS A 111 -24.81 -2.23 13.07
C HIS A 111 -25.23 -0.85 13.58
N GLN A 112 -24.34 0.14 13.66
CA GLN A 112 -24.71 1.52 14.01
C GLN A 112 -25.49 2.24 12.89
N GLN A 113 -25.65 1.60 11.72
CA GLN A 113 -26.40 2.11 10.60
C GLN A 113 -27.64 1.25 10.26
N PRO A 114 -28.66 1.82 9.58
CA PRO A 114 -29.77 1.05 9.04
C PRO A 114 -29.27 0.16 7.89
N LEU A 115 -28.79 -1.02 8.24
CA LEU A 115 -28.55 -2.12 7.32
C LEU A 115 -29.93 -2.66 6.90
N THR A 116 -30.35 -2.37 5.66
CA THR A 116 -31.52 -3.00 5.09
C THR A 116 -31.23 -4.48 4.79
N GLU A 117 -32.27 -5.30 4.68
CA GLU A 117 -32.14 -6.73 4.41
C GLU A 117 -31.38 -6.99 3.10
N GLU A 118 -31.55 -6.13 2.09
CA GLU A 118 -30.83 -6.21 0.81
C GLU A 118 -29.33 -5.96 0.97
N ARG A 119 -28.93 -5.04 1.86
CA ARG A 119 -27.52 -4.74 2.12
C ARG A 119 -26.83 -5.87 2.87
N ILE A 120 -27.53 -6.49 3.82
CA ILE A 120 -27.01 -7.66 4.53
C ILE A 120 -26.84 -8.83 3.55
N ALA A 121 -27.81 -9.05 2.67
CA ALA A 121 -27.72 -10.08 1.64
C ALA A 121 -26.54 -9.84 0.70
N PHE A 122 -26.31 -8.60 0.24
CA PHE A 122 -25.16 -8.22 -0.58
C PHE A 122 -23.83 -8.50 0.14
N LEU A 123 -23.69 -8.12 1.41
CA LEU A 123 -22.46 -8.35 2.18
C LEU A 123 -22.19 -9.85 2.40
N CYS A 124 -23.23 -10.64 2.65
CA CYS A 124 -23.11 -12.09 2.76
C CYS A 124 -22.66 -12.73 1.44
N ASP A 125 -23.23 -12.29 0.31
CA ASP A 125 -22.87 -12.77 -1.03
C ASP A 125 -21.44 -12.37 -1.41
N LEU A 126 -21.06 -11.11 -1.15
CA LEU A 126 -19.70 -10.62 -1.33
C LEU A 126 -18.69 -11.45 -0.52
N TYR A 127 -18.97 -11.68 0.76
CA TYR A 127 -18.11 -12.50 1.62
C TYR A 127 -18.01 -13.94 1.11
N GLN A 128 -19.12 -14.55 0.69
CA GLN A 128 -19.11 -15.92 0.17
C GLN A 128 -18.27 -16.03 -1.10
N GLN A 129 -18.43 -15.09 -2.03
CA GLN A 129 -17.67 -15.06 -3.29
C GLN A 129 -16.19 -14.82 -3.04
N ALA A 130 -15.84 -13.83 -2.21
CA ALA A 130 -14.44 -13.57 -1.84
C ALA A 130 -13.79 -14.81 -1.18
N THR A 131 -14.58 -15.54 -0.39
CA THR A 131 -14.15 -16.79 0.26
C THR A 131 -13.96 -17.95 -0.73
N GLU A 132 -14.79 -18.04 -1.76
CA GLU A 132 -14.67 -19.03 -2.82
C GLU A 132 -13.46 -18.72 -3.71
N SER A 133 -13.31 -17.45 -4.13
CA SER A 133 -12.18 -16.96 -4.91
C SER A 133 -10.84 -17.10 -4.17
N ALA A 134 -10.79 -16.85 -2.86
CA ALA A 134 -9.59 -17.05 -2.06
C ALA A 134 -9.13 -18.53 -2.06
N LYS A 135 -10.06 -19.50 -2.06
CA LYS A 135 -9.71 -20.93 -2.19
C LYS A 135 -9.25 -21.30 -3.59
N GLU A 136 -9.75 -20.61 -4.61
CA GLU A 136 -9.42 -20.84 -6.01
C GLU A 136 -8.17 -20.09 -6.48
N SER A 137 -7.65 -19.14 -5.67
CA SER A 137 -6.55 -18.18 -5.91
C SER A 137 -5.18 -18.78 -6.26
N SER A 138 -5.12 -20.06 -6.63
CA SER A 138 -3.91 -20.79 -6.96
C SER A 138 -3.14 -20.33 -8.23
N ARG A 139 -3.54 -19.30 -9.00
CA ARG A 139 -2.98 -19.10 -10.37
C ARG A 139 -2.96 -17.68 -10.96
N LEU A 140 -2.90 -16.62 -10.17
CA LEU A 140 -2.56 -15.33 -10.79
C LEU A 140 -1.05 -15.27 -11.04
N ASP A 141 -0.67 -14.83 -12.25
CA ASP A 141 0.73 -14.55 -12.55
C ASP A 141 1.21 -13.42 -11.62
N PRO A 142 2.41 -13.51 -11.00
CA PRO A 142 2.87 -12.51 -10.04
C PRO A 142 2.89 -11.08 -10.58
N LEU A 143 3.07 -10.90 -11.90
CA LEU A 143 3.01 -9.57 -12.50
C LEU A 143 1.57 -9.04 -12.53
N THR A 144 0.62 -9.86 -12.96
CA THR A 144 -0.81 -9.50 -12.97
C THR A 144 -1.34 -9.23 -11.56
N GLN A 145 -0.91 -10.03 -10.58
CA GLN A 145 -1.27 -9.78 -9.19
C GLN A 145 -0.76 -8.42 -8.70
N SER A 146 0.51 -8.08 -8.98
CA SER A 146 1.06 -6.77 -8.62
C SER A 146 0.34 -5.62 -9.30
N GLU A 147 -0.07 -5.77 -10.56
CA GLU A 147 -0.83 -4.73 -11.28
C GLU A 147 -2.22 -4.52 -10.67
N LEU A 148 -2.91 -5.59 -10.28
CA LEU A 148 -4.21 -5.53 -9.59
C LEU A 148 -4.08 -4.89 -8.20
N GLU A 149 -3.03 -5.25 -7.45
CA GLU A 149 -2.75 -4.64 -6.14
C GLU A 149 -2.49 -3.14 -6.26
N ASP A 150 -1.65 -2.72 -7.19
CA ASP A 150 -1.35 -1.29 -7.40
C ASP A 150 -2.62 -0.52 -7.84
N ALA A 151 -3.48 -1.11 -8.69
CA ALA A 151 -4.76 -0.52 -9.07
C ALA A 151 -5.75 -0.42 -7.89
N ALA A 152 -5.81 -1.45 -7.04
CA ALA A 152 -6.64 -1.44 -5.84
C ALA A 152 -6.16 -0.39 -4.83
N VAL A 153 -4.83 -0.19 -4.66
CA VAL A 153 -4.29 0.88 -3.83
C VAL A 153 -4.71 2.24 -4.35
N GLU A 154 -4.57 2.50 -5.65
CA GLU A 154 -4.97 3.77 -6.25
C GLU A 154 -6.47 4.05 -6.05
N TRP A 155 -7.32 3.02 -6.16
CA TRP A 155 -8.75 3.13 -5.90
C TRP A 155 -9.05 3.46 -4.43
N LEU A 156 -8.41 2.75 -3.49
CA LEU A 156 -8.61 2.94 -2.05
C LEU A 156 -8.14 4.34 -1.59
N ASP A 157 -7.01 4.81 -2.12
CA ASP A 157 -6.48 6.15 -1.87
C ASP A 157 -7.43 7.24 -2.42
N ALA A 158 -8.00 7.03 -3.61
CA ALA A 158 -8.97 7.95 -4.20
C ALA A 158 -10.27 8.08 -3.39
N HIS A 159 -10.58 7.09 -2.55
CA HIS A 159 -11.75 7.07 -1.66
C HIS A 159 -11.41 7.42 -0.20
N ASP A 160 -10.24 8.00 0.05
CA ASP A 160 -9.75 8.40 1.38
C ASP A 160 -9.71 7.24 2.41
N ILE A 161 -9.50 6.00 1.95
CA ILE A 161 -9.41 4.83 2.82
C ILE A 161 -7.99 4.71 3.37
N PRO A 162 -7.79 4.76 4.70
CA PRO A 162 -6.47 4.68 5.30
C PRO A 162 -5.86 3.28 5.13
N GLU A 163 -4.53 3.22 5.11
CA GLU A 163 -3.77 1.95 5.01
C GLU A 163 -4.13 1.11 3.76
N SER A 164 -4.52 1.76 2.66
CA SER A 164 -4.82 1.15 1.35
C SER A 164 -3.84 0.06 0.91
N TRP A 165 -2.54 0.32 1.05
CA TRP A 165 -1.44 -0.60 0.75
C TRP A 165 -1.44 -1.89 1.57
N LYS A 166 -2.07 -1.90 2.75
CA LYS A 166 -2.20 -3.07 3.61
C LYS A 166 -3.45 -3.88 3.26
N LEU A 167 -4.53 -3.21 2.88
CA LEU A 167 -5.79 -3.85 2.51
C LEU A 167 -5.75 -4.47 1.11
N ALA A 168 -5.12 -3.80 0.15
CA ALA A 168 -5.13 -4.19 -1.26
C ALA A 168 -4.62 -5.62 -1.53
N PRO A 169 -3.50 -6.10 -0.95
CA PRO A 169 -3.04 -7.48 -1.19
C PRO A 169 -4.05 -8.54 -0.74
N THR A 170 -4.67 -8.36 0.42
CA THR A 170 -5.66 -9.31 0.95
C THR A 170 -6.94 -9.32 0.12
N LEU A 171 -7.40 -8.14 -0.32
CA LEU A 171 -8.59 -7.98 -1.16
C LEU A 171 -8.37 -8.59 -2.55
N VAL A 172 -7.24 -8.29 -3.20
CA VAL A 172 -6.91 -8.83 -4.53
C VAL A 172 -6.69 -10.34 -4.48
N ALA A 173 -6.03 -10.87 -3.44
CA ALA A 173 -5.88 -12.31 -3.24
C ALA A 173 -7.24 -13.02 -3.08
N ALA A 174 -8.24 -12.33 -2.53
CA ALA A 174 -9.61 -12.79 -2.44
C ALA A 174 -10.47 -12.51 -3.69
N GLY A 175 -9.87 -12.02 -4.78
CA GLY A 175 -10.57 -11.74 -6.05
C GLY A 175 -11.42 -10.46 -6.03
N VAL A 176 -11.19 -9.57 -5.07
CA VAL A 176 -11.84 -8.26 -4.99
C VAL A 176 -11.01 -7.25 -5.78
N ASP A 177 -11.34 -7.08 -7.05
CA ASP A 177 -10.71 -6.11 -7.94
C ASP A 177 -11.40 -4.73 -7.87
N THR A 178 -10.93 -3.77 -8.67
CA THR A 178 -11.48 -2.40 -8.70
C THR A 178 -12.94 -2.35 -9.11
N GLU A 179 -13.42 -3.27 -9.97
CA GLU A 179 -14.84 -3.34 -10.36
C GLU A 179 -15.69 -3.76 -9.15
N ARG A 180 -15.22 -4.75 -8.39
CA ARG A 180 -15.88 -5.18 -7.15
C ARG A 180 -15.84 -4.10 -6.07
N LEU A 181 -14.76 -3.34 -5.97
CA LEU A 181 -14.66 -2.19 -5.05
C LEU A 181 -15.69 -1.10 -5.40
N ASP A 182 -15.88 -0.81 -6.68
CA ASP A 182 -16.93 0.10 -7.15
C ASP A 182 -18.35 -0.39 -6.81
N GLU A 183 -18.60 -1.70 -6.93
CA GLU A 183 -19.87 -2.30 -6.51
C GLU A 183 -20.11 -2.15 -5.00
N VAL A 184 -19.08 -2.35 -4.18
CA VAL A 184 -19.17 -2.17 -2.72
C VAL A 184 -19.46 -0.71 -2.39
N ALA A 185 -18.74 0.24 -3.00
CA ALA A 185 -18.98 1.66 -2.81
C ALA A 185 -20.40 2.10 -3.23
N SER A 186 -20.96 1.46 -4.27
CA SER A 186 -22.30 1.76 -4.78
C SER A 186 -23.43 1.20 -3.89
N ASN A 187 -23.18 0.10 -3.18
CA ASN A 187 -24.19 -0.57 -2.34
C ASN A 187 -24.13 -0.18 -0.86
N VAL A 188 -23.00 0.38 -0.41
CA VAL A 188 -22.78 0.87 0.95
C VAL A 188 -23.13 2.36 1.03
N ALA A 189 -23.49 2.84 2.23
CA ALA A 189 -23.67 4.28 2.43
C ALA A 189 -22.33 5.01 2.16
N PRO A 190 -22.35 6.20 1.52
CA PRO A 190 -21.14 6.90 1.08
C PRO A 190 -20.18 7.25 2.23
N GLU A 191 -20.64 7.20 3.49
CA GLU A 191 -19.84 7.49 4.67
C GLU A 191 -18.98 6.30 5.18
N CYS A 192 -19.16 5.06 4.70
CA CYS A 192 -18.51 3.89 5.34
C CYS A 192 -17.99 2.75 4.42
N PRO A 193 -17.43 2.99 3.22
CA PRO A 193 -16.75 1.92 2.48
C PRO A 193 -15.54 1.38 3.25
N SER A 194 -14.84 2.23 4.00
CA SER A 194 -13.67 1.85 4.82
C SER A 194 -14.00 0.79 5.89
N ASP A 195 -15.14 0.92 6.59
CA ASP A 195 -15.50 -0.02 7.67
C ASP A 195 -15.90 -1.40 7.09
N VAL A 196 -16.59 -1.42 5.95
CA VAL A 196 -16.98 -2.65 5.25
C VAL A 196 -15.75 -3.38 4.71
N LEU A 197 -14.82 -2.65 4.09
CA LEU A 197 -13.61 -3.23 3.54
C LEU A 197 -12.66 -3.72 4.63
N SER A 198 -12.57 -3.00 5.75
CA SER A 198 -11.81 -3.44 6.93
C SER A 198 -12.44 -4.68 7.57
N TRP A 199 -13.78 -4.77 7.61
CA TRP A 199 -14.48 -5.97 8.06
C TRP A 199 -14.23 -7.16 7.14
N LEU A 200 -14.30 -6.94 5.82
CA LEU A 200 -14.05 -7.99 4.83
C LEU A 200 -12.61 -8.50 4.92
N GLU A 201 -11.63 -7.61 5.01
CA GLU A 201 -10.22 -7.95 5.20
C GLU A 201 -10.00 -8.76 6.48
N ALA A 202 -10.54 -8.31 7.62
CA ALA A 202 -10.41 -9.04 8.89
C ALA A 202 -11.02 -10.45 8.81
N MET A 203 -12.17 -10.60 8.14
CA MET A 203 -12.82 -11.90 7.93
C MET A 203 -12.01 -12.83 7.02
N LEU A 204 -11.31 -12.29 6.03
CA LEU A 204 -10.44 -13.05 5.12
C LEU A 204 -9.13 -13.45 5.81
N THR A 205 -8.50 -12.52 6.55
CA THR A 205 -7.23 -12.73 7.27
C THR A 205 -7.38 -13.74 8.42
N GLY A 206 -8.51 -13.72 9.14
CA GLY A 206 -8.77 -14.67 10.24
C GLY A 206 -8.91 -16.13 9.82
N ARG A 207 -8.98 -16.40 8.52
CA ARG A 207 -9.13 -17.76 8.02
C ARG A 207 -7.81 -18.48 7.78
N GLY A 208 -6.67 -17.77 7.77
CA GLY A 208 -5.30 -18.30 7.72
C GLY A 208 -5.09 -19.46 6.75
N ASP A 209 -4.41 -19.21 5.64
CA ASP A 209 -3.96 -20.18 4.63
C ASP A 209 -3.76 -21.60 5.22
N CYS A 210 -4.76 -22.46 5.02
CA CYS A 210 -4.68 -23.91 5.26
C CYS A 210 -4.19 -24.62 4.00
#